data_AF-A0A526S6C3-F1
#
_entry.id   AF-A0A526S6C3-F1
#
_cell.length_a   1.000
_cell.length_b   1.000
_cell.length_c   1.000
_cell.angle_alpha   90.00
_cell.angle_beta   90.00
_cell.angle_gamma   90.00
#
_symmetry.space_group_name_H-M   'P 1'
#
loop_
_entity.id
_entity.type
_entity.pdbx_description
1 polymer ?
#
loop_
_entity_poly.entity_id
_entity_poly.type
_entity_poly.pdbx_seq_one_letter_code
_entity_poly.pdbx_strand_id
1 'polypeptide(L)' 'IKQQLTLRLDSDLVAWFKRHTPDGRGYQSAINKALREYVTKRGRKAG' A
#
# COMPACT_ATOMS: atom_id res chain seq x y z
N ILE A 1 3.25 -9.33 -11.70
CA ILE A 1 1.89 -9.09 -12.26
C ILE A 1 1.01 -8.47 -11.16
N LYS A 2 0.17 -7.48 -11.46
CA LYS A 2 -0.78 -6.88 -10.49
C LYS A 2 -2.16 -7.47 -10.74
N GLN A 3 -2.91 -7.80 -9.68
CA GLN A 3 -4.29 -8.26 -9.78
C GLN A 3 -5.23 -7.10 -9.45
N GLN A 4 -6.29 -6.91 -10.24
CA GLN A 4 -7.32 -5.92 -9.96
C GLN A 4 -8.34 -6.50 -8.97
N LEU A 5 -8.57 -5.77 -7.88
CA LEU A 5 -9.57 -6.11 -6.87
C LEU A 5 -10.09 -4.82 -6.23
N THR A 6 -11.28 -4.87 -5.63
CA THR A 6 -11.83 -3.77 -4.85
C THR A 6 -11.46 -3.94 -3.38
N LEU A 7 -10.61 -3.05 -2.86
CA LEU A 7 -10.22 -2.99 -1.46
C LEU A 7 -10.72 -1.68 -0.84
N ARG A 8 -11.32 -1.76 0.34
CA ARG A 8 -11.67 -0.56 1.12
C ARG A 8 -10.52 -0.26 2.08
N LEU A 9 -10.13 1.01 2.13
CA LEU A 9 -9.15 1.55 3.05
C LEU A 9 -9.76 2.76 3.73
N ASP A 10 -9.32 3.05 4.95
CA ASP A 10 -9.74 4.24 5.67
C ASP A 10 -9.34 5.50 4.90
N SER A 11 -10.22 6.50 4.94
CA SER A 11 -10.09 7.71 4.13
C SER A 11 -8.86 8.53 4.51
N ASP A 12 -8.48 8.51 5.78
CA ASP A 12 -7.30 9.16 6.34
C ASP A 12 -6.00 8.52 5.85
N LEU A 13 -5.95 7.19 5.75
CA LEU A 13 -4.82 6.45 5.22
C LEU A 13 -4.61 6.76 3.73
N VAL A 14 -5.70 6.75 2.95
CA VAL A 14 -5.64 7.14 1.53
C VAL A 14 -5.16 8.58 1.38
N ALA A 15 -5.65 9.49 2.22
CA ALA A 15 -5.23 10.88 2.22
C ALA A 15 -3.75 11.04 2.60
N TRP A 16 -3.25 10.26 3.55
CA TRP A 16 -1.83 10.22 3.92
C TRP A 16 -0.98 9.81 2.72
N PHE A 17 -1.29 8.71 2.04
CA PHE A 17 -0.51 8.27 0.88
C PHE A 17 -0.53 9.28 -0.28
N LYS A 18 -1.67 9.92 -0.54
CA LYS A 18 -1.78 10.97 -1.57
C LYS A 18 -0.87 12.17 -1.27
N ARG A 19 -0.78 12.60 -0.01
CA ARG A 19 0.09 13.73 0.42
C ARG A 19 1.59 13.40 0.34
N HIS A 20 1.94 12.12 0.51
CA HIS A 20 3.35 11.67 0.56
C HIS A 20 3.90 11.25 -0.81
N THR A 21 3.14 11.48 -1.89
CA THR A 21 3.59 11.21 -3.26
C THR A 21 3.58 12.48 -4.10
N PRO A 22 4.58 12.71 -4.97
CA PRO A 22 4.60 13.84 -5.89
C PRO A 22 3.30 13.91 -6.71
N ASP A 23 2.68 15.09 -6.74
CA ASP A 23 1.44 15.39 -7.47
C ASP A 23 0.24 14.48 -7.12
N GLY A 24 0.27 13.79 -5.98
CA GLY A 24 -0.74 12.79 -5.62
C GLY A 24 -0.77 11.56 -6.56
N ARG A 25 0.24 11.41 -7.42
CA ARG A 25 0.38 10.30 -8.36
C ARG A 25 1.19 9.18 -7.72
N GLY A 26 0.79 7.93 -7.95
CA GLY A 26 1.55 6.78 -7.45
C GLY A 26 1.23 6.37 -6.01
N TYR A 27 0.24 7.00 -5.36
CA TYR A 27 -0.22 6.59 -4.02
C TYR A 27 -0.61 5.10 -3.96
N GLN A 28 -1.24 4.56 -5.03
CA GLN A 28 -1.52 3.11 -5.13
C GLN A 28 -0.26 2.25 -5.18
N SER A 29 0.80 2.73 -5.84
CA SER A 29 2.10 2.02 -5.86
C SER A 29 2.75 2.05 -4.49
N ALA A 30 2.64 3.16 -3.76
CA ALA A 30 3.12 3.28 -2.38
C ALA A 30 2.35 2.36 -1.41
N ILE A 31 1.02 2.29 -1.53
CA ILE A 31 0.18 1.34 -0.79
C ILE A 31 0.64 -0.10 -1.07
N ASN A 32 0.80 -0.47 -2.35
CA ASN A 32 1.26 -1.81 -2.72
C ASN A 32 2.65 -2.14 -2.17
N LYS A 33 3.57 -1.17 -2.12
CA LYS A 33 4.90 -1.33 -1.52
C LYS A 33 4.78 -1.61 -0.01
N ALA A 34 4.00 -0.80 0.71
CA ALA A 34 3.79 -0.96 2.14
C ALA A 34 3.18 -2.33 2.49
N LEU A 35 2.17 -2.77 1.73
CA LEU A 35 1.55 -4.10 1.90
C LEU A 35 2.56 -5.23 1.67
N ARG A 36 3.41 -5.12 0.63
CA ARG A 36 4.46 -6.11 0.36
C ARG A 36 5.46 -6.18 1.51
N GLU A 37 5.93 -5.04 2.00
CA GLU A 37 6.88 -4.99 3.12
C GLU A 37 6.28 -5.59 4.40
N TYR A 38 5.01 -5.32 4.70
CA TYR A 38 4.30 -5.92 5.82
C TYR A 38 4.25 -7.45 5.70
N VAL A 39 3.82 -7.96 4.54
CA VAL A 39 3.74 -9.42 4.28
C VAL A 39 5.13 -10.05 4.38
N THR A 40 6.17 -9.47 3.79
CA THR A 40 7.54 -10.00 3.88
C THR A 40 8.04 -10.05 5.32
N LYS A 41 7.83 -8.98 6.10
CA LYS A 41 8.20 -8.93 7.52
C LYS A 41 7.44 -9.97 8.35
N ARG A 42 6.16 -10.21 8.04
CA ARG A 42 5.31 -11.18 8.75
C ARG A 42 5.63 -12.62 8.36
N GLY A 43 5.83 -12.90 7.07
CA GLY A 43 6.20 -14.20 6.54
C GLY A 43 7.58 -14.67 7.02
N ARG A 44 8.53 -13.74 7.19
CA ARG A 44 9.84 -14.02 7.80
C ARG A 44 9.77 -14.38 9.30
N LYS A 45 8.64 -14.16 9.98
CA LYS A 45 8.40 -14.61 11.36
C LYS A 45 7.61 -15.92 11.45
N ALA A 46 7.14 -16.46 10.33
CA ALA A 46 6.33 -17.67 10.26
C ALA A 46 7.06 -18.85 9.60
N GLY A 47 8.39 -18.75 9.45
CA GLY A 47 9.28 -19.79 8.94
C GLY A 47 10.45 -20.01 9.88
#